data_AF-A0A431V9B1-F1
#
_entry.id   AF-A0A431V9B1-F1
#
_cell.length_a   1.000
_cell.length_b   1.000
_cell.length_c   1.000
_cell.angle_alpha   90.00
_cell.angle_beta   90.00
_cell.angle_gamma   90.00
#
_symmetry.space_group_name_H-M   'P 1'
#
loop_
_entity.id
_entity.type
_entity.pdbx_description
1 polymer ?
#
loop_
_entity_poly.entity_id
_entity_poly.type
_entity_poly.pdbx_seq_one_letter_code
_entity_poly.pdbx_strand_id
1 'polypeptide(L)' 'MPYKANESRRHKIPRARYRVENWAAYDAALRRRGDLTIWVTPEVITAWTPSATGRRGRPARYSDIAIEAGVMLRLAFG' A
#
# COMPACT_ATOMS: atom_id res chain seq x y z
N MET A 1 36.63 13.83 -7.30
CA MET A 1 35.36 13.84 -6.55
C MET A 1 35.36 14.99 -5.55
N PRO A 2 34.66 16.10 -5.81
CA PRO A 2 34.70 17.32 -4.98
C PRO A 2 34.27 17.10 -3.52
N TYR A 3 33.50 16.04 -3.23
CA TYR A 3 33.06 15.73 -1.87
C TYR A 3 34.17 15.16 -0.95
N LYS A 4 35.29 14.67 -1.51
CA LYS A 4 36.37 14.04 -0.73
C LYS A 4 37.35 15.04 -0.12
N ALA A 5 37.52 16.20 -0.75
CA ALA A 5 38.50 17.21 -0.30
C ALA A 5 38.24 17.75 1.11
N ASN A 6 36.98 17.70 1.58
CA ASN A 6 36.56 18.23 2.87
C ASN A 6 36.08 17.15 3.86
N GLU A 7 36.36 15.87 3.59
CA GLU A 7 35.87 14.74 4.40
C GLU A 7 36.31 14.83 5.86
N SER A 8 37.57 15.20 6.12
CA SER A 8 38.13 15.38 7.46
C SER A 8 37.50 16.54 8.26
N ARG A 9 36.86 17.51 7.59
CA ARG A 9 36.24 18.69 8.22
C ARG A 9 34.71 18.64 8.21
N ARG A 10 34.12 17.57 7.68
CA ARG A 10 32.66 17.43 7.53
C ARG A 10 31.90 17.47 8.85
N HIS A 11 32.52 17.03 9.94
CA HIS A 11 31.95 17.09 11.29
C HIS A 11 31.82 18.52 11.85
N LYS A 12 32.49 19.51 11.24
CA LYS A 12 32.40 20.94 11.63
C LYS A 12 31.23 21.66 10.98
N ILE A 13 30.60 21.05 9.96
CA ILE A 13 29.45 21.63 9.27
C ILE A 13 28.19 21.19 10.02
N PRO A 14 27.43 22.11 10.64
CA PRO A 14 26.16 21.77 11.28
C PRO A 14 25.23 21.11 10.27
N ARG A 15 24.65 19.97 10.63
CA ARG A 15 23.63 19.34 9.79
C ARG A 15 22.33 20.11 9.94
N ALA A 16 21.74 20.49 8.81
CA ALA A 16 20.37 20.99 8.80
C ALA A 16 19.45 19.91 9.38
N ARG A 17 18.62 20.30 10.35
CA ARG A 17 17.57 19.45 10.94
C ARG A 17 16.26 19.85 10.30
N TYR A 18 15.68 18.96 9.52
CA TYR A 18 14.38 19.17 8.91
C TYR A 18 13.30 18.48 9.73
N ARG A 19 12.14 19.13 9.88
CA ARG A 19 10.94 18.54 10.46
C ARG A 19 9.87 18.47 9.37
N VAL A 20 9.25 17.31 9.21
CA VAL A 20 8.11 17.15 8.29
C VAL A 20 6.86 17.65 8.99
N GLU A 21 6.31 18.76 8.52
CA GLU A 21 5.12 19.40 9.12
C GLU A 21 3.83 19.08 8.36
N ASN A 22 3.94 18.71 7.09
CA ASN A 22 2.82 18.49 6.18
C ASN A 22 2.40 17.02 6.05
N TRP A 23 2.86 16.13 6.94
CA TRP A 23 2.63 14.68 6.82
C TRP A 23 1.15 14.32 6.67
N ALA A 24 0.29 14.93 7.49
CA ALA A 24 -1.16 14.68 7.44
C ALA A 24 -1.78 15.09 6.10
N ALA A 25 -1.35 16.21 5.53
CA ALA A 25 -1.83 16.68 4.23
C ALA A 25 -1.33 15.78 3.09
N TYR A 26 -0.07 15.33 3.17
CA TYR A 26 0.50 14.39 2.22
C TYR A 26 -0.23 13.04 2.26
N ASP A 27 -0.50 12.48 3.45
CA ASP A 27 -1.24 11.24 3.62
C ASP A 27 -2.68 11.35 3.12
N ALA A 28 -3.37 12.46 3.42
CA ALA A 28 -4.71 12.70 2.90
C ALA A 28 -4.73 12.79 1.36
N ALA A 29 -3.74 13.45 0.75
CA ALA A 29 -3.60 13.49 -0.70
C ALA A 29 -3.31 12.11 -1.30
N LEU A 30 -2.50 11.29 -0.62
CA LEU A 30 -2.20 9.93 -1.05
C LEU A 30 -3.44 9.04 -1.02
N ARG A 31 -4.26 9.13 0.04
CA ARG A 31 -5.55 8.43 0.13
C ARG A 31 -6.48 8.85 -0.99
N ARG A 32 -6.66 10.16 -1.20
CA ARG A 32 -7.53 10.69 -2.28
C ARG A 32 -7.09 10.25 -3.67
N ARG A 33 -5.79 10.09 -3.90
CA ARG A 33 -5.26 9.66 -5.19
C ARG A 33 -5.64 8.21 -5.56
N GLY A 34 -5.85 7.36 -4.56
CA GLY A 34 -6.23 5.96 -4.75
C GLY A 34 -7.59 5.61 -4.15
N ASP A 35 -8.42 6.62 -3.88
CA ASP A 35 -9.72 6.39 -3.25
C ASP A 35 -10.70 5.80 -4.26
N LEU A 36 -11.14 4.58 -4.01
CA LEU A 36 -12.01 3.83 -4.90
C LEU A 36 -13.15 3.21 -4.09
N THR A 37 -14.39 3.57 -4.47
CA THR A 37 -15.60 2.95 -3.93
C THR A 37 -16.16 1.99 -4.96
N ILE A 38 -16.26 0.70 -4.62
CA ILE A 38 -16.85 -0.34 -5.48
C ILE A 38 -18.08 -0.95 -4.82
N TRP A 39 -19.08 -1.28 -5.63
CA TRP A 39 -20.23 -2.08 -5.22
C TRP A 39 -19.95 -3.54 -5.56
N VAL A 40 -20.04 -4.41 -4.56
CA VAL A 40 -19.78 -5.85 -4.70
C VAL A 40 -21.09 -6.59 -4.46
N THR A 41 -21.41 -7.55 -5.32
CA THR A 41 -22.65 -8.30 -5.18
C THR A 41 -22.59 -9.27 -3.98
N PRO A 42 -23.74 -9.62 -3.37
CA PRO A 42 -23.77 -10.52 -2.21
C PRO A 42 -23.17 -11.91 -2.47
N GLU A 43 -23.25 -12.40 -3.71
CA GLU A 43 -22.70 -13.70 -4.12
C GLU A 43 -21.18 -13.71 -4.01
N VAL A 44 -20.52 -12.64 -4.48
CA VAL A 44 -19.08 -12.46 -4.38
C VAL A 44 -18.65 -12.39 -2.91
N ILE A 45 -19.39 -11.64 -2.08
CA ILE A 45 -19.10 -11.52 -0.63
C ILE A 45 -19.19 -12.89 0.06
N THR A 46 -20.22 -13.67 -0.29
CA THR A 46 -20.44 -15.02 0.26
C THR A 46 -19.30 -15.96 -0.14
N ALA A 47 -18.88 -15.92 -1.41
CA ALA A 47 -17.80 -16.76 -1.93
C ALA A 47 -16.39 -16.23 -1.60
N TRP A 48 -16.25 -15.01 -1.07
CA TRP A 48 -14.98 -14.38 -0.74
C TRP A 48 -14.30 -15.06 0.45
N THR A 49 -15.09 -15.51 1.42
CA THR A 49 -14.58 -16.11 2.65
C THR A 49 -14.50 -17.62 2.47
N PRO A 50 -13.29 -18.22 2.38
CA PRO A 50 -13.16 -19.65 2.27
C PRO A 50 -13.67 -20.34 3.54
N SER A 51 -14.20 -21.55 3.41
CA SER A 51 -14.60 -22.38 4.55
C SER A 51 -13.43 -22.58 5.51
N ALA A 52 -13.72 -22.57 6.82
CA ALA A 52 -12.71 -22.77 7.84
C ALA A 52 -12.06 -24.16 7.69
N THR A 53 -10.73 -24.19 7.57
CA THR A 53 -9.95 -25.43 7.45
C THR A 53 -9.59 -26.07 8.79
N GLY A 54 -9.89 -25.39 9.91
CA GLY A 54 -9.51 -25.81 11.27
C GLY A 54 -8.01 -25.68 11.58
N ARG A 55 -7.20 -25.17 10.65
CA ARG A 55 -5.75 -24.95 10.84
C ARG A 55 -5.47 -23.49 11.17
N ARG A 56 -4.35 -23.24 11.88
CA ARG A 56 -3.90 -21.88 12.20
C ARG A 56 -3.46 -21.16 10.91
N GLY A 57 -3.95 -19.94 10.72
CA GLY A 57 -3.62 -19.10 9.56
C GLY A 57 -4.75 -19.03 8.52
N ARG A 58 -4.62 -18.13 7.56
CA ARG A 58 -5.60 -17.95 6.48
C ARG A 58 -5.46 -19.09 5.45
N PRO A 59 -6.56 -19.63 4.90
CA PRO A 59 -6.50 -20.58 3.79
C PRO A 59 -5.73 -20.00 2.60
N ALA A 60 -4.87 -20.81 1.98
CA ALA A 60 -4.05 -20.40 0.83
C ALA A 60 -4.78 -20.48 -0.52
N ARG A 61 -6.08 -20.79 -0.52
CA ARG A 61 -6.91 -20.92 -1.72
C ARG A 61 -7.91 -19.78 -1.78
N TYR A 62 -8.05 -19.19 -2.97
CA TYR A 62 -9.09 -18.24 -3.31
C TYR A 62 -10.17 -18.96 -4.13
N SER A 63 -11.41 -18.47 -4.06
CA SER A 63 -12.48 -18.91 -4.96
C SER A 63 -12.28 -18.31 -6.35
N ASP A 64 -12.76 -19.01 -7.38
CA ASP A 64 -12.63 -18.54 -8.77
C ASP A 64 -13.25 -17.16 -8.96
N ILE A 65 -14.41 -16.91 -8.34
CA ILE A 65 -15.09 -15.61 -8.39
C ILE A 65 -14.29 -14.48 -7.70
N ALA A 66 -13.51 -14.78 -6.65
CA ALA A 66 -12.65 -13.78 -6.02
C ALA A 66 -11.44 -13.44 -6.91
N ILE A 67 -10.89 -14.43 -7.62
CA ILE A 67 -9.82 -14.23 -8.60
C ILE A 67 -10.35 -13.39 -9.77
N GLU A 68 -11.51 -13.75 -10.32
CA GLU A 68 -12.16 -13.04 -11.42
C GLU A 68 -12.45 -11.58 -11.04
N ALA A 69 -13.00 -11.33 -9.85
CA ALA A 69 -13.22 -9.98 -9.34
C ALA A 69 -11.91 -9.17 -9.26
N GLY A 70 -10.82 -9.78 -8.79
CA GLY A 70 -9.50 -9.14 -8.76
C GLY A 70 -8.97 -8.79 -10.15
N VAL A 71 -9.16 -9.68 -11.13
CA VAL A 71 -8.79 -9.43 -12.53
C VAL A 71 -9.66 -8.32 -13.13
N MET A 72 -10.96 -8.32 -12.89
CA MET A 72 -11.87 -7.26 -13.36
C MET A 72 -11.47 -5.89 -12.82
N LEU A 73 -11.15 -5.78 -11.52
CA LEU A 73 -10.67 -4.53 -10.95
C LEU A 73 -9.37 -4.04 -11.61
N ARG A 74 -8.45 -4.96 -11.90
CA ARG A 74 -7.22 -4.62 -12.63
C ARG A 74 -7.50 -4.17 -14.06
N LEU A 75 -8.43 -4.79 -14.76
CA LEU A 75 -8.79 -4.39 -16.12
C LEU A 75 -9.51 -3.03 -16.16
N ALA A 76 -10.33 -2.74 -15.15
CA ALA A 76 -11.09 -1.50 -15.09
C ALA A 76 -10.26 -0.28 -14.63
N PHE A 77 -9.27 -0.48 -13.76
CA PHE A 77 -8.56 0.62 -13.08
C PHE A 77 -7.03 0.54 -13.14
N GLY A 78 -6.46 -0.53 -13.70
CA GLY A 78 -5.02 -0.83 -13.68
C GLY A 78 -4.25 -0.44 -14.94
#